data_AF-A0A1D8H000-F1
#
_entry.id   AF-A0A1D8H000-F1
#
_cell.length_a   1.000
_cell.length_b   1.000
_cell.length_c   1.000
_cell.angle_alpha   90.00
_cell.angle_beta   90.00
_cell.angle_gamma   90.00
#
_symmetry.space_group_name_H-M   'P 1'
#
loop_
_entity.id
_entity.type
_entity.pdbx_description
1 polymer ?
#
loop_
_entity_poly.entity_id
_entity_poly.type
_entity_poly.pdbx_seq_one_letter_code
_entity_poly.pdbx_strand_id
1 'polypeptide(L)'
;VADVLVDGKKIIKIADSIEEASTEIIDATGLVVAPGLVDIHVHFREPGQTHKEDIHTGALAAAAGGFTSVVMMANTNPTISDVKTLKEVLASAAKEDVHVYTNATVTKNFDGQHLTDFKALLENGALSFSDDGIPLQSTKVLKEALDLAKANNTFVAVH
;
A
#
# COMPACT_ATOMS: atom_id res chain seq x y z
N VAL A 1 -8.28 17.93 -24.55
CA VAL A 1 -6.82 18.10 -24.41
C VAL A 1 -6.66 19.28 -23.46
N ALA A 2 -5.92 19.12 -22.37
CA ALA A 2 -5.78 20.13 -21.34
C ALA A 2 -4.37 20.07 -20.74
N ASP A 3 -3.90 21.22 -20.28
CA ASP A 3 -2.69 21.37 -19.49
C ASP A 3 -3.01 21.17 -18.01
N VAL A 4 -2.04 20.66 -17.26
CA VAL A 4 -2.11 20.45 -15.81
C VAL A 4 -0.97 21.22 -15.15
N LEU A 5 -1.30 22.18 -14.30
CA LEU A 5 -0.32 22.94 -13.52
C LEU A 5 -0.21 22.36 -12.12
N VAL A 6 1.02 22.07 -11.71
CA VAL A 6 1.36 21.50 -10.42
C VAL A 6 2.23 22.48 -9.65
N ASP A 7 1.91 22.71 -8.38
CA ASP A 7 2.74 23.44 -7.42
C ASP A 7 3.02 22.55 -6.20
N GLY A 8 4.30 22.20 -6.02
CA GLY A 8 4.75 21.24 -5.02
C GLY A 8 4.03 19.90 -5.16
N LYS A 9 3.19 19.56 -4.18
CA LYS A 9 2.46 18.27 -4.10
C LYS A 9 1.00 18.36 -4.54
N LYS A 10 0.58 19.45 -5.20
CA LYS A 10 -0.82 19.69 -5.55
C LYS A 10 -0.98 20.09 -7.01
N ILE A 11 -2.02 19.56 -7.64
CA ILE A 11 -2.55 20.10 -8.87
C ILE A 11 -3.30 21.39 -8.52
N ILE A 12 -2.90 22.52 -9.08
CA ILE A 12 -3.49 23.83 -8.80
C ILE A 12 -4.39 24.33 -9.92
N LYS A 13 -4.25 23.80 -11.14
CA LYS A 13 -5.08 24.19 -12.29
C LYS A 13 -5.12 23.09 -13.34
N ILE A 14 -6.28 22.91 -13.96
CA ILE A 14 -6.47 22.11 -15.17
C ILE A 14 -7.29 22.98 -16.14
N ALA A 15 -6.75 23.24 -17.33
CA ALA A 15 -7.40 24.09 -18.34
C ALA A 15 -6.90 23.75 -19.74
N ASP A 16 -7.63 24.15 -20.79
CA ASP A 16 -7.26 23.84 -22.18
C ASP A 16 -5.88 24.37 -22.59
N SER A 17 -5.45 25.49 -22.01
CA SER A 17 -4.11 26.06 -22.17
C SER A 17 -3.72 26.87 -20.93
N ILE A 18 -2.50 26.68 -20.44
CA ILE A 18 -1.95 27.41 -19.29
C ILE A 18 -0.65 28.10 -19.69
N GLU A 19 -0.63 29.44 -19.59
CA GLU A 19 0.58 30.25 -19.68
C GLU A 19 1.02 30.65 -18.27
N GLU A 20 2.18 30.17 -17.83
CA GLU A 20 2.77 30.51 -16.53
C GLU A 20 4.27 30.76 -16.70
N ALA A 21 4.77 31.86 -16.13
CA ALA A 21 6.17 32.22 -16.28
C ALA A 21 7.06 31.35 -15.38
N SER A 22 8.28 31.03 -15.85
CA SER A 22 9.30 30.33 -15.06
C SER A 22 8.88 28.96 -14.50
N THR A 23 8.03 28.23 -15.23
CA THR A 23 7.59 26.87 -14.87
C THR A 23 8.33 25.83 -15.70
N GLU A 24 8.66 24.68 -15.11
CA GLU A 24 9.18 23.52 -15.84
C GLU A 24 8.06 22.94 -16.74
N ILE A 25 8.37 22.72 -18.02
CA ILE A 25 7.40 22.21 -18.99
C ILE A 25 7.74 20.77 -19.34
N ILE A 26 6.78 19.87 -19.10
CA ILE A 26 6.82 18.48 -19.58
C ILE A 26 5.85 18.38 -20.76
N ASP A 27 6.39 18.19 -21.96
CA ASP A 27 5.57 18.03 -23.17
C ASP A 27 5.00 16.61 -23.26
N ALA A 28 3.69 16.48 -23.02
CA ALA A 28 2.95 15.23 -23.11
C ALA A 28 2.19 15.08 -24.45
N THR A 29 2.60 15.80 -25.50
CA THR A 29 1.96 15.75 -26.82
C THR A 29 1.87 14.31 -27.35
N GLY A 30 0.66 13.87 -27.69
CA GLY A 30 0.39 12.52 -28.19
C GLY A 30 0.37 11.43 -27.10
N LEU A 31 0.54 11.79 -25.83
CA LEU A 31 0.45 10.89 -24.68
C LEU A 31 -0.84 11.11 -23.89
N VAL A 32 -1.09 10.23 -22.92
CA VAL A 32 -2.20 10.35 -21.97
C VAL A 32 -1.64 10.77 -20.62
N VAL A 33 -2.15 11.89 -20.10
CA VAL A 33 -1.95 12.29 -18.70
C VAL A 33 -3.15 11.80 -17.90
N ALA A 34 -2.91 10.97 -16.89
CA ALA A 34 -3.94 10.37 -16.04
C ALA A 34 -3.54 10.50 -14.56
N PRO A 35 -4.51 10.37 -13.62
CA PRO A 35 -4.18 10.15 -12.22
C PRO A 35 -3.25 8.94 -12.08
N GLY A 36 -2.30 9.02 -11.16
CA GLY A 36 -1.46 7.88 -10.83
C GLY A 36 -2.29 6.68 -10.38
N LEU A 37 -1.90 5.49 -10.84
CA LEU A 37 -2.65 4.27 -10.57
C LEU A 37 -2.48 3.84 -9.11
N VAL A 38 -3.47 3.11 -8.60
CA VAL A 38 -3.47 2.52 -7.26
C VAL A 38 -3.57 1.00 -7.38
N ASP A 39 -2.56 0.29 -6.88
CA ASP A 39 -2.58 -1.16 -6.77
C ASP A 39 -2.84 -1.57 -5.31
N ILE A 40 -3.94 -2.28 -5.06
CA ILE A 40 -4.29 -2.72 -3.71
C ILE A 40 -3.66 -4.08 -3.35
N HIS A 41 -2.85 -4.67 -4.23
CA HIS A 41 -2.29 -6.01 -4.03
C HIS A 41 -0.90 -6.17 -4.64
N VAL A 42 0.15 -5.86 -3.87
CA VAL A 42 1.55 -6.11 -4.27
C VAL A 42 2.32 -6.97 -3.28
N HIS A 43 3.40 -7.59 -3.75
CA HIS A 43 4.31 -8.41 -2.95
C HIS A 43 5.76 -7.95 -3.10
N PHE A 44 6.24 -7.09 -2.20
CA PHE A 44 7.64 -6.63 -2.22
C PHE A 44 8.61 -7.53 -1.47
N ARG A 45 8.14 -8.60 -0.79
CA ARG A 45 8.97 -9.70 -0.27
C ARG A 45 10.04 -9.30 0.79
N GLU A 46 10.11 -8.04 1.17
CA GLU A 46 10.86 -7.51 2.30
C GLU A 46 9.91 -7.29 3.49
N PRO A 47 10.23 -7.82 4.69
CA PRO A 47 11.46 -8.50 5.06
C PRO A 47 11.54 -9.98 4.66
N GLY A 48 12.78 -10.48 4.53
CA GLY A 48 13.12 -11.91 4.61
C GLY A 48 13.18 -12.70 3.30
N GLN A 49 12.59 -12.19 2.20
CA GLN A 49 12.68 -12.85 0.89
C GLN A 49 13.22 -11.91 -0.20
N THR A 50 14.16 -11.04 0.16
CA THR A 50 14.74 -9.99 -0.71
C THR A 50 15.46 -10.49 -1.95
N HIS A 51 15.78 -11.79 -2.01
CA HIS A 51 16.26 -12.42 -3.25
C HIS A 51 15.20 -12.50 -4.35
N LYS A 52 13.91 -12.29 -4.03
CA LYS A 52 12.79 -12.27 -4.98
C LYS A 52 12.46 -10.86 -5.41
N GLU A 53 12.32 -9.96 -4.43
CA GLU A 53 12.03 -8.54 -4.60
C GLU A 53 12.33 -7.84 -3.26
N ASP A 54 12.60 -6.53 -3.28
CA ASP A 54 12.66 -5.69 -2.07
C ASP A 54 11.78 -4.44 -2.21
N ILE A 55 11.63 -3.65 -1.12
CA ILE A 55 10.74 -2.48 -1.15
C ILE A 55 11.19 -1.45 -2.19
N HIS A 56 12.50 -1.24 -2.33
CA HIS A 56 13.05 -0.23 -3.23
C HIS A 56 12.83 -0.61 -4.70
N THR A 57 13.23 -1.82 -5.06
CA THR A 57 13.07 -2.38 -6.42
C THR A 57 11.60 -2.51 -6.81
N GLY A 58 10.74 -2.96 -5.88
CA GLY A 58 9.29 -3.02 -6.07
C GLY A 58 8.64 -1.64 -6.27
N ALA A 59 9.09 -0.61 -5.53
CA ALA A 59 8.61 0.76 -5.70
C ALA A 59 9.01 1.36 -7.04
N LEU A 60 10.25 1.12 -7.49
CA LEU A 60 10.70 1.53 -8.83
C LEU A 60 9.88 0.84 -9.94
N ALA A 61 9.59 -0.46 -9.77
CA ALA A 61 8.75 -1.21 -10.71
C ALA A 61 7.31 -0.66 -10.74
N ALA A 62 6.74 -0.33 -9.59
CA ALA A 62 5.42 0.30 -9.48
C ALA A 62 5.38 1.65 -10.22
N ALA A 63 6.36 2.52 -9.97
CA ALA A 63 6.47 3.81 -10.66
C ALA A 63 6.59 3.66 -12.17
N ALA A 64 7.42 2.72 -12.65
CA ALA A 64 7.56 2.42 -14.08
C ALA A 64 6.26 1.90 -14.72
N GLY A 65 5.41 1.21 -13.93
CA GLY A 65 4.08 0.77 -14.33
C GLY A 65 3.00 1.86 -14.29
N GLY A 66 3.32 3.07 -13.82
CA GLY A 66 2.37 4.17 -13.66
C GLY A 66 1.61 4.17 -12.33
N PHE A 67 2.01 3.35 -11.37
CA PHE A 67 1.45 3.34 -10.03
C PHE A 67 2.13 4.36 -9.13
N THR A 68 1.31 5.20 -8.50
CA THR A 68 1.78 6.17 -7.49
C THR A 68 1.41 5.74 -6.07
N SER A 69 0.58 4.70 -5.93
CA SER A 69 0.22 4.15 -4.63
C SER A 69 0.03 2.65 -4.71
N VAL A 70 0.57 1.93 -3.74
CA VAL A 70 0.52 0.48 -3.67
C VAL A 70 0.23 -0.01 -2.26
N VAL A 71 -0.43 -1.16 -2.12
CA VAL A 71 -0.69 -1.80 -0.82
C VAL A 71 0.00 -3.16 -0.77
N MET A 72 1.03 -3.24 0.06
CA MET A 72 1.82 -4.46 0.25
C MET A 72 1.07 -5.49 1.11
N MET A 73 1.11 -6.76 0.67
CA MET A 73 0.62 -7.88 1.46
C MET A 73 1.55 -8.23 2.62
N ALA A 74 0.95 -8.71 3.72
CA ALA A 74 1.63 -8.95 4.99
C ALA A 74 2.40 -10.29 5.07
N ASN A 75 2.43 -11.06 3.98
CA ASN A 75 3.02 -12.40 3.88
C ASN A 75 4.54 -12.39 3.67
N THR A 76 5.23 -11.55 4.44
CA THR A 76 6.69 -11.45 4.51
C THR A 76 7.24 -12.41 5.58
N ASN A 77 8.56 -12.36 5.85
CA ASN A 77 9.20 -13.18 6.87
C ASN A 77 10.19 -12.34 7.71
N PRO A 78 9.83 -11.93 8.93
CA PRO A 78 8.58 -12.23 9.63
C PRO A 78 7.35 -11.64 8.92
N THR A 79 6.18 -12.24 9.13
CA THR A 79 4.91 -11.67 8.67
C THR A 79 4.62 -10.37 9.41
N ILE A 80 3.87 -9.46 8.79
CA ILE A 80 3.52 -8.17 9.41
C ILE A 80 2.35 -8.35 10.38
N SER A 81 2.61 -9.06 11.49
CA SER A 81 1.61 -9.44 12.49
C SER A 81 1.69 -8.66 13.80
N ASP A 82 2.69 -7.79 13.95
CA ASP A 82 2.90 -6.96 15.13
C ASP A 82 3.40 -5.55 14.76
N VAL A 83 3.30 -4.64 15.74
CA VAL A 83 3.66 -3.22 15.58
C VAL A 83 5.15 -3.02 15.28
N LYS A 84 6.03 -3.90 15.78
CA LYS A 84 7.47 -3.75 15.57
C LYS A 84 7.79 -4.00 14.10
N THR A 85 7.38 -5.14 13.55
CA THR A 85 7.59 -5.47 12.13
C THR A 85 6.89 -4.47 11.22
N LEU A 86 5.66 -4.05 11.55
CA LEU A 86 4.95 -3.02 10.81
C LEU A 86 5.75 -1.71 10.70
N LYS A 87 6.32 -1.23 11.83
CA LYS A 87 7.11 0.01 11.83
C LYS A 87 8.40 -0.11 11.04
N GLU A 88 9.07 -1.25 11.10
CA GLU A 88 10.29 -1.49 10.32
C GLU A 88 9.99 -1.43 8.82
N VAL A 89 8.92 -2.09 8.38
CA VAL A 89 8.44 -2.05 7.00
C VAL A 89 8.08 -0.63 6.57
N LEU A 90 7.23 0.07 7.34
CA LEU A 90 6.80 1.44 7.00
C LEU A 90 7.97 2.42 6.97
N ALA A 91 8.99 2.23 7.81
CA ALA A 91 10.21 3.04 7.80
C ALA A 91 11.09 2.79 6.57
N SER A 92 11.11 1.56 6.05
CA SER A 92 11.76 1.25 4.77
C SER A 92 10.97 1.90 3.62
N ALA A 93 9.66 1.70 3.62
CA ALA A 93 8.74 2.20 2.60
C ALA A 93 8.67 3.73 2.49
N ALA A 94 8.85 4.44 3.60
CA ALA A 94 8.86 5.91 3.64
C ALA A 94 10.05 6.56 2.90
N LYS A 95 11.02 5.77 2.43
CA LYS A 95 12.16 6.25 1.64
C LYS A 95 11.87 6.32 0.14
N GLU A 96 10.76 5.74 -0.30
CA GLU A 96 10.40 5.64 -1.72
C GLU A 96 9.53 6.81 -2.19
N ASP A 97 9.59 7.12 -3.48
CA ASP A 97 8.78 8.17 -4.09
C ASP A 97 7.31 7.75 -4.32
N VAL A 98 7.06 6.43 -4.40
CA VAL A 98 5.70 5.85 -4.47
C VAL A 98 5.10 5.76 -3.08
N HIS A 99 3.79 6.02 -2.94
CA HIS A 99 3.09 5.82 -1.69
C HIS A 99 2.89 4.33 -1.39
N VAL A 100 3.75 3.77 -0.55
CA VAL A 100 3.64 2.37 -0.14
C VAL A 100 2.89 2.26 1.19
N TYR A 101 1.71 1.65 1.13
CA TYR A 101 0.93 1.23 2.29
C TYR A 101 1.11 -0.27 2.51
N THR A 102 0.71 -0.78 3.67
CA THR A 102 0.76 -2.22 3.94
C THR A 102 -0.46 -2.71 4.70
N ASN A 103 -0.87 -3.92 4.40
CA ASN A 103 -1.74 -4.70 5.27
C ASN A 103 -0.94 -5.22 6.46
N ALA A 104 -1.65 -5.55 7.53
CA ALA A 104 -1.17 -6.46 8.56
C ALA A 104 -1.86 -7.82 8.43
N THR A 105 -1.34 -8.85 9.10
CA THR A 105 -2.00 -10.16 9.09
C THR A 105 -3.26 -10.15 9.95
N VAL A 106 -4.27 -10.93 9.56
CA VAL A 106 -5.46 -11.19 10.38
C VAL A 106 -5.08 -12.03 11.59
N THR A 107 -4.27 -13.07 11.39
CA THR A 107 -3.84 -13.97 12.47
C THR A 107 -2.34 -13.84 12.76
N LYS A 108 -1.95 -14.08 14.01
CA LYS A 108 -0.56 -13.98 14.46
C LYS A 108 0.29 -14.98 13.70
N ASN A 109 1.35 -14.50 13.05
CA ASN A 109 2.27 -15.35 12.28
C ASN A 109 1.58 -16.31 11.30
N PHE A 110 0.42 -15.91 10.75
CA PHE A 110 -0.41 -16.76 9.87
C PHE A 110 -0.85 -18.10 10.48
N ASP A 111 -1.09 -18.15 11.79
CA ASP A 111 -1.49 -19.39 12.47
C ASP A 111 -2.95 -19.82 12.25
N GLY A 112 -3.77 -18.97 11.62
CA GLY A 112 -5.18 -19.21 11.31
C GLY A 112 -6.09 -19.29 12.54
N GLN A 113 -5.58 -18.97 13.73
CA GLN A 113 -6.23 -19.27 15.01
C GLN A 113 -6.29 -18.06 15.93
N HIS A 114 -5.19 -17.31 16.10
CA HIS A 114 -5.10 -16.22 17.05
C HIS A 114 -5.10 -14.89 16.31
N LEU A 115 -6.13 -14.08 16.53
CA LEU A 115 -6.23 -12.75 15.92
C LEU A 115 -5.08 -11.84 16.37
N THR A 116 -4.63 -10.98 15.45
CA THR A 116 -3.68 -9.90 15.76
C THR A 116 -4.37 -8.76 16.52
N ASP A 117 -3.57 -7.84 17.07
CA ASP A 117 -4.11 -6.63 17.71
C ASP A 117 -4.47 -5.59 16.64
N PHE A 118 -5.71 -5.69 16.14
CA PHE A 118 -6.19 -4.83 15.05
C PHE A 118 -6.06 -3.35 15.39
N LYS A 119 -6.45 -2.98 16.62
CA LYS A 119 -6.42 -1.59 17.05
C LYS A 119 -4.98 -1.06 17.07
N ALA A 120 -4.06 -1.80 17.71
CA ALA A 120 -2.67 -1.37 17.78
C ALA A 120 -2.03 -1.27 16.38
N LEU A 121 -2.33 -2.20 15.47
CA LEU A 121 -1.78 -2.20 14.12
C LEU A 121 -2.31 -1.01 13.30
N LEU A 122 -3.61 -0.71 13.37
CA LEU A 122 -4.22 0.46 12.73
C LEU A 122 -3.64 1.78 13.27
N GLU A 123 -3.53 1.91 14.59
CA GLU A 123 -2.96 3.10 15.24
C GLU A 123 -1.48 3.33 14.85
N ASN A 124 -0.79 2.31 14.34
CA ASN A 124 0.60 2.38 13.91
C ASN A 124 0.77 2.32 12.38
N GLY A 125 -0.31 2.42 11.60
CA GLY A 125 -0.25 2.68 10.15
C GLY A 125 -0.56 1.48 9.25
N ALA A 126 -1.03 0.35 9.77
CA ALA A 126 -1.61 -0.69 8.93
C ALA A 126 -2.85 -0.13 8.22
N LEU A 127 -3.00 -0.43 6.92
CA LEU A 127 -4.16 0.02 6.14
C LEU A 127 -5.37 -0.89 6.38
N SER A 128 -5.15 -2.21 6.31
CA SER A 128 -6.17 -3.23 6.48
C SER A 128 -5.55 -4.57 6.89
N PHE A 129 -6.35 -5.64 6.91
CA PHE A 129 -5.92 -6.95 7.38
C PHE A 129 -6.09 -8.03 6.31
N SER A 130 -5.08 -8.87 6.11
CA SER A 130 -5.13 -10.00 5.17
C SER A 130 -4.15 -11.11 5.55
N ASP A 131 -4.62 -12.36 5.54
CA ASP A 131 -3.77 -13.56 5.62
C ASP A 131 -3.45 -14.10 4.21
N ASP A 132 -3.17 -13.20 3.27
CA ASP A 132 -2.90 -13.54 1.87
C ASP A 132 -1.83 -14.65 1.72
N GLY A 133 -2.20 -15.73 1.01
CA GLY A 133 -1.39 -16.93 0.83
C GLY A 133 -1.80 -18.11 1.72
N ILE A 134 -2.58 -17.90 2.78
CA ILE A 134 -3.18 -18.97 3.59
C ILE A 134 -4.68 -18.68 3.83
N PRO A 135 -5.60 -19.57 3.40
CA PRO A 135 -7.02 -19.33 3.60
C PRO A 135 -7.40 -19.40 5.09
N LEU A 136 -8.24 -18.46 5.53
CA LEU A 136 -8.87 -18.51 6.86
C LEU A 136 -9.94 -19.61 6.89
N GLN A 137 -9.56 -20.81 7.34
CA GLN A 137 -10.45 -21.98 7.34
C GLN A 137 -11.51 -21.96 8.45
N SER A 138 -11.21 -21.30 9.58
CA SER A 138 -12.13 -21.21 10.71
C SER A 138 -13.15 -20.10 10.47
N THR A 139 -14.40 -20.49 10.23
CA THR A 139 -15.52 -19.54 10.10
C THR A 139 -15.71 -18.70 11.37
N LYS A 140 -15.36 -19.24 12.53
CA LYS A 140 -15.35 -18.51 13.80
C LYS A 140 -14.31 -17.39 13.78
N VAL A 141 -13.06 -17.70 13.41
CA VAL A 141 -11.96 -16.71 13.35
C VAL A 141 -12.27 -15.64 12.32
N LEU A 142 -12.76 -16.02 11.14
CA LEU A 142 -13.15 -15.07 10.10
C LEU A 142 -14.28 -14.14 10.59
N LYS A 143 -15.31 -14.68 11.25
CA LYS A 143 -16.39 -13.87 11.81
C LYS A 143 -15.85 -12.87 12.85
N GLU A 144 -15.01 -13.32 13.77
CA GLU A 144 -14.43 -12.46 14.80
C GLU A 144 -13.53 -11.38 14.19
N ALA A 145 -12.75 -11.71 13.15
CA ALA A 145 -11.96 -10.75 12.39
C ALA A 145 -12.83 -9.67 11.70
N LEU A 146 -13.95 -10.08 11.08
CA LEU A 146 -14.89 -9.14 10.45
C LEU A 146 -15.59 -8.25 11.47
N ASP A 147 -15.95 -8.78 12.65
CA ASP A 147 -16.52 -8.00 13.75
C ASP A 147 -15.51 -6.95 14.26
N LEU A 148 -14.24 -7.33 14.42
CA LEU A 148 -13.16 -6.40 14.77
C LEU A 148 -12.92 -5.35 13.69
N ALA A 149 -12.91 -5.75 12.41
CA ALA A 149 -12.74 -4.81 11.31
C ALA A 149 -13.84 -3.75 11.29
N LYS A 150 -15.10 -4.18 11.45
CA LYS A 150 -16.25 -3.27 11.59
C LYS A 150 -16.09 -2.34 12.80
N ALA A 151 -15.70 -2.88 13.96
CA ALA A 151 -15.54 -2.08 15.18
C ALA A 151 -14.44 -1.02 15.07
N ASN A 152 -13.41 -1.28 14.26
CA ASN A 152 -12.28 -0.36 14.03
C ASN A 152 -12.39 0.44 12.72
N ASN A 153 -13.51 0.37 12.01
CA ASN A 153 -13.73 1.05 10.73
C ASN A 153 -12.64 0.74 9.68
N THR A 154 -12.27 -0.53 9.56
CA THR A 154 -11.34 -1.06 8.55
C THR A 154 -11.99 -2.24 7.81
N PHE A 155 -11.24 -2.93 6.96
CA PHE A 155 -11.69 -4.10 6.22
C PHE A 155 -10.73 -5.28 6.35
N VAL A 156 -11.22 -6.47 6.04
CA VAL A 156 -10.43 -7.69 5.88
C VAL A 156 -10.46 -8.07 4.40
N ALA A 157 -9.30 -8.23 3.78
CA ALA A 157 -9.16 -8.80 2.45
C ALA A 157 -8.88 -10.31 2.59
N VAL A 158 -9.56 -11.12 1.78
CA VAL A 158 -9.43 -12.59 1.80
C VAL A 158 -8.95 -13.04 0.43
N HIS A 159 -7.97 -13.94 0.40
CA HIS A 159 -7.44 -14.56 -0.81
C HIS A 159 -8.38 -15.65 -1.33
#